data_AF-A0A381IC40-F1
#
_entry.id   AF-A0A381IC40-F1
#
_cell.length_a   1.000
_cell.length_b   1.000
_cell.length_c   1.000
_cell.angle_alpha   90.00
_cell.angle_beta   90.00
_cell.angle_gamma   90.00
#
_symmetry.space_group_name_H-M   'P 1'
#
loop_
_entity.id
_entity.type
_entity.pdbx_description
1 polymer ?
#
loop_
_entity_poly.entity_id
_entity_poly.type
_entity_poly.pdbx_seq_one_letter_code
_entity_poly.pdbx_strand_id
1 'polypeptide(L)' 'MIHLILKNLKWLLYAKKMYSQKLEPQCFIAEGIDGRWYPQKDYHTLYIAEITNVLVKED' A
#
# COMPACT_ATOMS: atom_id res chain seq x y z
N MET A 1 -9.35 19.27 3.35
CA MET A 1 -9.42 17.98 2.63
C MET A 1 -9.13 16.77 3.52
N ILE A 2 -8.02 16.73 4.28
CA ILE A 2 -7.72 15.61 5.22
C ILE A 2 -8.83 15.41 6.28
N HIS A 3 -9.38 16.50 6.80
CA HIS A 3 -10.43 16.45 7.83
C HIS A 3 -11.77 15.84 7.35
N LEU A 4 -12.04 15.85 6.04
CA LEU A 4 -13.25 15.25 5.47
C LEU A 4 -13.11 13.74 5.28
N ILE A 5 -11.90 13.26 4.98
CA ILE A 5 -11.63 11.83 4.77
C ILE A 5 -11.86 11.06 6.08
N LEU A 6 -11.41 11.60 7.22
CA LEU A 6 -11.51 10.93 8.52
C LEU A 6 -12.95 10.72 9.01
N LYS A 7 -13.92 11.57 8.62
CA LYS A 7 -15.29 11.50 9.15
C LYS A 7 -16.05 10.22 8.75
N ASN A 8 -15.68 9.62 7.63
CA ASN A 8 -16.35 8.44 7.07
C ASN A 8 -15.51 7.15 7.16
N LEU A 9 -14.36 7.19 7.83
CA LEU A 9 -13.54 5.99 8.03
C LEU A 9 -14.16 5.10 9.09
N LYS A 10 -14.21 3.79 8.81
CA LYS A 10 -14.52 2.76 9.83
C LYS A 10 -13.28 2.43 10.68
N TRP A 11 -12.11 2.47 10.07
CA TRP A 11 -10.83 2.12 10.69
C TRP A 11 -9.74 3.11 10.28
N LEU A 12 -8.86 3.47 11.21
CA LEU A 12 -7.62 4.19 10.94
C LEU A 12 -6.44 3.40 11.49
N LEU A 13 -5.50 3.06 10.61
CA LEU A 13 -4.31 2.29 10.94
C LEU A 13 -3.10 3.22 11.00
N TYR A 14 -2.44 3.27 12.15
CA TYR A 14 -1.10 3.85 12.26
C TYR A 14 -0.09 2.75 11.99
N ALA A 15 0.84 3.03 11.08
CA ALA A 15 1.85 2.05 10.69
C ALA A 15 3.24 2.67 10.68
N LYS A 16 4.21 1.95 11.25
CA LYS A 16 5.62 2.26 11.16
C LYS A 16 6.22 1.50 9.99
N LYS A 17 6.88 2.21 9.07
CA LYS A 17 7.59 1.57 7.95
C LYS A 17 8.75 0.74 8.53
N MET A 18 8.76 -0.55 8.20
CA MET A 18 9.79 -1.49 8.67
C MET A 18 10.73 -1.89 7.54
N TYR A 19 10.22 -1.95 6.31
CA TYR A 19 11.01 -2.30 5.14
C TYR A 19 10.43 -1.64 3.89
N SER A 20 11.29 -1.34 2.93
CA SER A 20 10.90 -0.86 1.61
C SER A 20 11.78 -1.46 0.54
N GLN A 21 11.17 -1.85 -0.58
CA GLN A 21 11.88 -2.38 -1.74
C GLN A 21 11.23 -1.87 -3.02
N LYS A 22 12.04 -1.60 -4.05
CA LYS A 22 11.49 -1.45 -5.39
C LYS A 22 10.89 -2.77 -5.83
N LEU A 23 9.73 -2.71 -6.47
CA LEU A 23 9.14 -3.89 -7.07
C LEU A 23 10.01 -4.30 -8.26
N GLU A 24 10.48 -5.54 -8.20
CA GLU A 24 11.40 -6.11 -9.17
C GLU A 24 10.62 -7.00 -10.15
N PRO A 25 10.52 -6.66 -11.44
CA PRO A 25 9.68 -7.40 -12.40
C PRO A 25 10.11 -8.85 -12.59
N GLN A 26 11.40 -9.17 -12.38
CA GLN A 26 11.93 -10.54 -12.41
C GLN A 26 11.34 -11.45 -11.33
N CYS A 27 10.69 -10.88 -10.31
CA CYS A 27 10.03 -11.63 -9.25
C CYS A 27 8.55 -11.93 -9.54
N PHE A 28 8.01 -11.50 -10.69
CA PHE A 28 6.63 -11.83 -11.07
C PHE A 28 6.47 -13.32 -11.39
N ILE A 29 5.49 -13.95 -10.75
CA ILE A 29 5.17 -15.37 -10.96
C ILE A 29 4.29 -15.55 -12.20
N ALA A 30 3.29 -14.68 -12.38
CA ALA A 30 2.37 -14.76 -13.50
C ALA A 30 2.88 -13.97 -14.71
N GLU A 31 2.85 -14.63 -15.87
CA GLU A 31 3.25 -14.04 -17.14
C GLU A 31 2.32 -12.89 -17.56
N GLY A 32 2.86 -11.95 -18.33
CA GLY A 32 2.09 -10.82 -18.89
C GLY A 32 1.73 -9.71 -17.91
N ILE A 33 1.98 -9.88 -16.60
CA ILE A 33 1.75 -8.83 -15.58
C ILE A 33 2.53 -7.57 -15.93
N ASP A 34 3.81 -7.73 -16.25
CA ASP A 34 4.71 -6.60 -16.51
C ASP A 34 4.19 -5.72 -17.68
N GLY A 35 3.91 -6.32 -18.84
CA GLY A 35 3.38 -5.58 -19.99
C GLY A 35 1.98 -5.00 -19.79
N ARG A 36 1.12 -5.68 -19.02
CA ARG A 36 -0.27 -5.25 -18.81
C ARG A 36 -0.39 -4.10 -17.82
N TRP A 37 0.32 -4.20 -16.69
CA TRP A 37 0.18 -3.29 -15.55
C TRP A 37 1.29 -2.24 -15.49
N TYR A 38 2.45 -2.51 -16.08
CA TYR A 38 3.61 -1.60 -16.10
C TYR A 38 4.13 -1.38 -17.53
N PRO A 39 3.28 -0.94 -18.49
CA PRO A 39 3.71 -0.68 -19.86
C PRO A 39 4.81 0.39 -19.94
N GLN A 40 4.86 1.30 -18.98
CA GLN A 40 5.86 2.37 -18.88
C GLN A 40 6.99 2.06 -17.89
N LYS A 41 7.04 0.84 -17.33
CA LYS A 41 8.07 0.40 -16.36
C LYS A 41 8.13 1.25 -15.09
N ASP A 42 6.99 1.82 -14.70
CA ASP A 42 6.77 2.65 -13.51
C ASP A 42 6.44 1.78 -12.28
N TYR A 43 7.37 0.91 -11.91
CA TYR A 43 7.16 -0.04 -10.82
C TYR A 43 7.00 0.63 -9.46
N HIS A 44 6.13 0.04 -8.64
CA HIS A 44 5.87 0.50 -7.28
C HIS A 44 7.09 0.32 -6.35
N THR A 45 7.12 1.06 -5.25
CA THR A 45 7.91 0.69 -4.07
C THR A 45 7.00 0.00 -3.08
N LEU A 46 7.32 -1.25 -2.77
CA LEU A 46 6.63 -2.06 -1.78
C LEU A 46 7.11 -1.67 -0.39
N TYR A 47 6.17 -1.56 0.55
CA TYR A 47 6.45 -1.30 1.96
C TYR A 47 5.89 -2.43 2.80
N ILE A 48 6.70 -2.93 3.74
CA ILE A 48 6.22 -3.73 4.87
C ILE A 48 6.22 -2.80 6.07
N ALA A 49 5.08 -2.71 6.75
CA ALA A 49 4.89 -1.82 7.87
C ALA A 49 4.25 -2.58 9.03
N GLU A 50 4.70 -2.24 10.24
CA GLU A 50 4.12 -2.71 11.49
C GLU A 50 2.94 -1.81 11.83
N ILE A 51 1.76 -2.39 12.08
CA ILE A 51 0.63 -1.64 12.60
C ILE A 51 0.91 -1.37 14.08
N THR A 52 1.06 -0.11 14.46
CA THR A 52 1.35 0.28 15.83
C THR A 52 0.07 0.59 16.61
N ASN A 53 -0.96 1.10 15.93
CA ASN A 53 -2.24 1.43 16.54
C ASN A 53 -3.38 1.28 15.52
N VAL A 54 -4.56 0.93 16.02
CA VAL A 54 -5.80 0.85 15.26
C VAL A 54 -6.85 1.68 15.98
N LEU A 55 -7.44 2.66 15.29
CA LEU A 55 -8.64 3.34 15.77
C LEU A 55 -9.85 2.77 15.04
N VAL A 56 -10.90 2.51 15.79
CA VAL A 56 -12.18 1.99 15.32
C VAL A 56 -13.22 3.08 15.53
N LYS A 57 -14.06 3.31 14.52
CA LYS A 57 -15.22 4.18 14.72
C LYS A 57 -16.29 3.38 15.47
N GLU A 58 -16.69 3.87 16.64
CA GLU A 58 -17.84 3.35 17.38
C GLU A 58 -19.13 3.69 16.61
N ASP A 59 -20.10 2.76 16.64
CA ASP A 59 -21.39 2.89 15.95
C ASP A 59 -22.31 3.92 16.61
#